data_AF-A0A945GQ03-F1
#
_entry.id   AF-A0A945GQ03-F1
#
_cell.length_a   1.000
_cell.length_b   1.000
_cell.length_c   1.000
_cell.angle_alpha   90.00
_cell.angle_beta   90.00
_cell.angle_gamma   90.00
#
_symmetry.space_group_name_H-M   'P 1'
#
loop_
_entity.id
_entity.type
_entity.pdbx_description
1 polymer ?
#
loop_
_entity_poly.entity_id
_entity_poly.type
_entity_poly.pdbx_seq_one_letter_code
_entity_poly.pdbx_strand_id
1 'polypeptide(L)' 'MASGVEKPGFADLMKDFTRDVNDLQFQAGHAVDMLATGRAADVHQVMIAVEEASIAMDLMLEVRNKVLEGYQELIRMQV' A
#
# COMPACT_ATOMS: atom_id res chain seq x y z
N MET A 1 -9.58 -18.52 31.42
CA MET A 1 -10.05 -18.08 30.09
C MET A 1 -8.89 -17.34 29.45
N ALA A 2 -8.11 -18.02 28.61
CA ALA A 2 -7.00 -17.40 27.90
C ALA A 2 -7.51 -17.02 26.51
N SER A 3 -7.78 -15.73 26.30
CA SER A 3 -8.18 -15.19 25.00
C SER A 3 -6.95 -15.28 24.09
N GLY A 4 -6.92 -16.30 23.22
CA GLY A 4 -5.94 -16.38 22.15
C GLY A 4 -6.19 -15.24 21.18
N VAL A 5 -5.27 -14.29 21.11
CA VAL A 5 -5.26 -13.29 20.05
C VAL A 5 -4.96 -14.04 18.76
N GLU A 6 -5.99 -14.34 17.97
CA GLU A 6 -5.80 -14.81 16.60
C GLU A 6 -5.02 -13.74 15.84
N LYS A 7 -3.82 -14.11 15.38
CA LYS A 7 -3.02 -13.22 14.53
C LYS A 7 -3.79 -13.03 13.22
N PRO A 8 -3.88 -11.80 12.68
CA PRO A 8 -4.54 -11.54 11.42
C PRO A 8 -4.03 -12.50 10.33
N GLY A 9 -4.93 -13.03 9.52
CA GLY A 9 -4.55 -13.88 8.40
C GLY A 9 -3.75 -13.08 7.37
N PHE A 10 -3.01 -13.77 6.50
CA PHE A 10 -2.29 -13.10 5.41
C PHE A 10 -3.21 -12.23 4.53
N ALA A 11 -4.44 -12.69 4.29
CA ALA A 11 -5.45 -11.93 3.57
C ALA A 11 -5.85 -10.63 4.27
N ASP A 12 -5.94 -10.63 5.61
CA ASP A 12 -6.26 -9.44 6.40
C ASP A 12 -5.09 -8.46 6.35
N LEU A 13 -3.85 -8.94 6.48
CA LEU A 13 -2.65 -8.11 6.34
C LEU A 13 -2.55 -7.47 4.95
N MET A 14 -2.85 -8.20 3.88
CA MET A 14 -2.87 -7.66 2.53
C MET A 14 -3.97 -6.61 2.32
N LYS A 15 -5.14 -6.83 2.94
CA LYS A 15 -6.25 -5.89 2.89
C LYS A 15 -5.92 -4.59 3.61
N ASP A 16 -5.31 -4.68 4.78
CA ASP A 16 -4.90 -3.51 5.54
C ASP A 16 -3.77 -2.77 4.83
N PHE A 17 -2.77 -3.49 4.32
CA PHE A 17 -1.71 -2.86 3.52
C PHE A 17 -2.25 -2.15 2.26
N THR A 18 -3.22 -2.75 1.57
CA THR A 18 -3.89 -2.10 0.42
C THR A 18 -4.63 -0.83 0.82
N ARG A 19 -5.26 -0.81 2.00
CA ARG A 19 -5.91 0.40 2.54
C ARG A 19 -4.89 1.48 2.85
N ASP A 20 -3.79 1.13 3.50
CA ASP A 20 -2.73 2.06 3.84
C ASP A 20 -2.15 2.73 2.58
N VAL A 21 -1.88 1.94 1.53
CA VAL A 21 -1.42 2.47 0.24
C VAL A 21 -2.46 3.41 -0.39
N ASN A 22 -3.74 3.04 -0.35
CA ASN A 22 -4.82 3.88 -0.85
C ASN A 22 -4.91 5.22 -0.09
N ASP A 23 -4.74 5.18 1.23
CA ASP A 23 -4.80 6.37 2.07
C ASP A 23 -3.60 7.30 1.79
N LEU A 24 -2.41 6.74 1.59
CA LEU A 24 -1.22 7.50 1.16
C LEU A 24 -1.45 8.17 -0.21
N GLN A 25 -2.02 7.44 -1.17
CA GLN A 25 -2.35 7.98 -2.49
C GLN A 25 -3.37 9.13 -2.41
N PHE A 26 -4.39 9.00 -1.55
CA PHE A 26 -5.36 10.06 -1.33
C PHE A 26 -4.73 11.30 -0.68
N GLN A 27 -3.87 11.10 0.32
CA GLN A 27 -3.14 12.19 0.98
C GLN A 27 -2.21 12.92 0.02
N ALA A 28 -1.46 12.19 -0.80
CA ALA A 28 -0.60 12.76 -1.84
C ALA A 28 -1.42 13.57 -2.86
N GLY A 29 -2.55 13.03 -3.34
CA GLY A 29 -3.45 13.74 -4.26
C GLY A 29 -4.01 15.03 -3.65
N HIS A 30 -4.43 14.99 -2.39
CA HIS A 30 -4.89 16.18 -1.67
C HIS A 30 -3.78 17.22 -1.47
N ALA A 31 -2.55 16.79 -1.15
CA ALA A 31 -1.41 17.67 -1.02
C ALA A 31 -1.08 18.38 -2.35
N VAL A 32 -1.15 17.65 -3.47
CA VAL A 32 -0.97 18.20 -4.83
C VAL A 32 -2.07 19.21 -5.16
N ASP A 33 -3.34 18.93 -4.86
CA ASP A 33 -4.44 19.86 -5.08
C ASP A 33 -4.30 21.15 -4.25
N MET A 34 -3.91 21.01 -2.99
CA MET A 34 -3.63 22.15 -2.11
C MET A 34 -2.49 23.02 -2.66
N LEU A 35 -1.43 22.42 -3.22
CA LEU A 35 -0.36 23.16 -3.87
C LEU A 35 -0.83 23.86 -5.15
N ALA A 36 -1.57 23.16 -6.01
CA ALA A 36 -2.09 23.71 -7.26
C ALA A 36 -3.07 24.87 -7.04
N THR A 37 -3.84 24.83 -5.94
CA THR A 37 -4.77 25.89 -5.54
C THR A 37 -4.08 27.03 -4.76
N GLY A 38 -2.77 26.96 -4.54
CA GLY A 38 -1.99 27.95 -3.78
C GLY A 38 -2.26 27.94 -2.27
N ARG A 39 -2.93 26.90 -1.77
CA ARG A 39 -3.25 26.71 -0.34
C ARG A 39 -2.14 25.97 0.43
N ALA A 40 -1.26 25.25 -0.25
CA ALA A 40 -0.05 24.69 0.34
C ALA A 40 1.12 25.66 0.21
N ALA A 41 1.81 25.91 1.32
CA ALA A 41 2.98 26.80 1.36
C ALA A 41 4.31 26.06 1.12
N ASP A 42 4.32 24.74 1.22
CA ASP A 42 5.54 23.94 1.23
C ASP A 42 5.52 22.85 0.15
N VAL A 43 6.20 23.13 -0.96
CA VAL A 43 6.38 22.18 -2.05
C VAL A 43 7.15 20.93 -1.63
N HIS A 44 8.07 21.03 -0.65
CA HIS A 44 8.85 19.88 -0.20
C HIS A 44 7.97 18.85 0.51
N GLN A 45 7.01 19.30 1.34
CA GLN A 45 6.06 18.40 1.97
C GLN A 45 5.17 17.68 0.97
N VAL A 46 4.73 18.37 -0.09
CA VAL A 46 3.95 17.74 -1.16
C VAL A 46 4.78 16.70 -1.90
N MET A 47 6.03 17.03 -2.25
CA MET A 47 6.94 16.09 -2.90
C MET A 47 7.20 14.86 -2.03
N ILE A 48 7.38 15.02 -0.72
CA ILE A 48 7.55 13.90 0.22
C ILE A 48 6.31 13.01 0.24
N ALA A 49 5.11 13.58 0.34
CA ALA A 49 3.87 12.80 0.37
C ALA A 49 3.67 12.00 -0.93
N VAL A 50 3.99 12.59 -2.08
CA VAL A 50 3.92 11.91 -3.37
C VAL A 50 4.95 10.78 -3.47
N GLU A 51 6.18 11.01 -3.02
CA GLU A 51 7.25 9.99 -3.04
C GLU A 51 6.89 8.81 -2.12
N GLU A 52 6.40 9.09 -0.91
CA GLU A 52 5.95 8.06 0.03
C GLU A 52 4.83 7.19 -0.56
N ALA A 53 3.84 7.82 -1.18
CA ALA A 53 2.75 7.11 -1.86
C ALA A 53 3.25 6.25 -3.03
N SER A 54 4.24 6.73 -3.79
CA SER A 54 4.86 5.99 -4.90
C SER A 54 5.61 4.76 -4.41
N ILE A 55 6.50 4.92 -3.43
CA ILE A 55 7.28 3.81 -2.86
C ILE A 55 6.35 2.74 -2.26
N ALA A 56 5.30 3.15 -1.55
CA ALA A 56 4.33 2.23 -0.97
C ALA A 56 3.57 1.44 -2.05
N MET A 57 3.23 2.09 -3.17
CA MET A 57 2.59 1.43 -4.31
C MET A 57 3.51 0.44 -5.01
N ASP A 58 4.77 0.80 -5.22
CA ASP A 58 5.77 -0.10 -5.82
C ASP A 58 5.94 -1.36 -4.97
N LEU A 59 6.04 -1.20 -3.64
CA LEU A 59 6.08 -2.33 -2.71
C LEU A 59 4.82 -3.20 -2.81
N MET A 60 3.63 -2.60 -2.91
CA MET A 60 2.38 -3.34 -3.11
C MET A 60 2.38 -4.16 -4.40
N LEU A 61 2.89 -3.61 -5.50
CA LEU A 61 3.00 -4.31 -6.76
C LEU A 61 3.97 -5.50 -6.66
N GLU A 62 5.11 -5.32 -6.00
CA GLU A 62 6.06 -6.41 -5.75
C GLU A 62 5.43 -7.55 -4.93
N VAL A 63 4.73 -7.21 -3.85
CA VAL A 63 4.05 -8.20 -3.02
C VAL A 63 2.96 -8.92 -3.81
N ARG A 64 2.14 -8.18 -4.56
CA ARG A 64 1.11 -8.76 -5.45
C ARG A 64 1.73 -9.74 -6.45
N ASN A 65 2.85 -9.36 -7.08
CA ASN A 65 3.55 -10.22 -8.03
C ASN A 65 4.06 -11.49 -7.35
N LYS A 66 4.67 -11.38 -6.16
CA LYS A 66 5.16 -12.55 -5.41
C LYS A 66 4.04 -13.50 -4.98
N VAL A 67 2.88 -12.98 -4.59
CA VAL A 67 1.70 -13.80 -4.29
C VAL A 67 1.22 -14.56 -5.52
N LEU A 68 1.16 -13.90 -6.69
CA LEU A 68 0.77 -14.53 -7.94
C LEU A 68 1.79 -15.59 -8.40
N GLU A 69 3.09 -15.32 -8.26
CA GLU A 69 4.16 -16.29 -8.54
C GLU A 69 4.04 -17.52 -7.63
N GLY A 70 3.87 -17.32 -6.32
CA GLY A 70 3.70 -18.42 -5.37
C GLY A 70 2.47 -19.26 -5.67
N TYR A 71 1.36 -18.63 -6.05
CA TYR A 71 0.16 -19.34 -6.48
C TYR A 71 0.39 -20.17 -7.76
N GLN A 72 1.10 -19.61 -8.75
CA GLN A 72 1.44 -20.34 -9.98
C GLN A 72 2.36 -21.54 -9.73
N GLU A 73 3.33 -21.41 -8.82
CA GLU A 73 4.25 -22.49 -8.47
C GLU A 73 3.52 -23.68 -7.83
N LEU A 74 2.56 -23.41 -6.93
CA LEU A 74 1.74 -24.47 -6.31
C LEU A 74 0.95 -25.28 -7.34
N ILE A 75 0.48 -24.65 -8.43
CA ILE A 75 -0.23 -25.34 -9.51
C ILE A 75 0.72 -26.21 -10.33
N ARG A 76 1.95 -25.73 -10.59
CA ARG A 76 2.96 -26.46 -11.36
C ARG A 76 3.48 -27.72 -10.66
N MET A 77 3.39 -27.81 -9.34
CA MET A 77 3.77 -29.02 -8.60
C MET A 77 2.77 -30.18 -8.73
N GLN A 78 1.53 -29.92 -9.19
CA GLN A 78 0.47 -30.93 -9.28
C GLN A 78 0.29 -31.54 -10.68
N VAL A 79 1.11 -31.16 -11.66
CA VAL A 79 1.18 -31.78 -13.00
C VAL A 79 2.33 -32.76 -13.12
#